data_AF-A0A521SKX7-F1
#
_entry.id   AF-A0A521SKX7-F1
#
_cell.length_a   1.000
_cell.length_b   1.000
_cell.length_c   1.000
_cell.angle_alpha   90.00
_cell.angle_beta   90.00
_cell.angle_gamma   90.00
#
_symmetry.space_group_name_H-M   'P 1'
#
loop_
_entity.id
_entity.type
_entity.pdbx_description
1 polymer ?
#
loop_
_entity_poly.entity_id
_entity_poly.type
_entity_poly.pdbx_seq_one_letter_code
_entity_poly.pdbx_strand_id
1 'polypeptide(L)'
;MRKTRLLLLATGIATFITILFAQEASAIPPFARKYKTSCLTCHTMEPKLNAFGEAFRLNGYQIPEGDEPFIKDEPLVTAAPAWKEAWPQANWPGWIPGSPPIALRVMLDTQSTND
;
A
#
# COMPACT_ATOMS: atom_id res chain seq x y z
N MET A 1 6.22 9.17 -44.67
CA MET A 1 6.16 10.50 -44.00
C MET A 1 4.79 10.87 -43.44
N ARG A 2 3.68 10.77 -44.21
CA ARG A 2 2.32 11.14 -43.73
C ARG A 2 1.81 10.27 -42.57
N LYS A 3 2.01 8.94 -42.62
CA LYS A 3 1.64 8.01 -41.54
C LYS A 3 2.44 8.25 -40.25
N THR A 4 3.73 8.55 -40.36
CA THR A 4 4.61 8.87 -39.23
C THR A 4 4.15 10.14 -38.50
N ARG A 5 3.77 11.19 -39.24
CA ARG A 5 3.22 12.43 -38.65
C ARG A 5 1.87 12.20 -37.97
N LEU A 6 0.99 11.39 -38.56
CA LEU A 6 -0.27 10.98 -37.97
C LEU A 6 -0.08 10.18 -36.67
N LEU A 7 0.89 9.26 -36.63
CA LEU A 7 1.23 8.51 -35.42
C LEU A 7 1.73 9.45 -34.31
N LEU A 8 2.65 10.37 -34.61
CA LEU A 8 3.16 11.33 -33.63
C LEU A 8 2.05 12.23 -33.07
N LEU A 9 1.14 12.71 -33.93
CA LEU A 9 -0.03 13.48 -33.51
C LEU A 9 -0.96 12.67 -32.61
N ALA A 10 -1.25 11.42 -32.97
CA ALA A 10 -2.09 10.55 -32.16
C ALA A 10 -1.47 10.28 -30.77
N THR A 11 -0.17 10.01 -30.69
CA THR A 11 0.53 9.84 -29.41
C THR A 11 0.53 11.12 -28.58
N GLY A 12 0.75 12.27 -29.21
CA GLY A 12 0.69 13.57 -28.54
C GLY A 12 -0.69 13.88 -27.97
N ILE A 13 -1.75 13.66 -28.75
CA ILE A 13 -3.15 13.83 -28.31
C ILE A 13 -3.47 12.87 -27.16
N ALA A 14 -3.10 11.60 -27.26
CA ALA A 14 -3.33 10.62 -26.20
C ALA A 14 -2.64 11.04 -24.89
N THR A 15 -1.38 11.48 -24.97
CA THR A 15 -0.62 11.95 -23.80
C THR A 15 -1.27 13.20 -23.18
N PHE A 16 -1.67 14.16 -24.01
CA PHE A 16 -2.34 15.38 -23.54
C PHE A 16 -3.67 15.07 -22.83
N ILE A 17 -4.47 14.15 -23.37
CA ILE A 17 -5.71 13.69 -22.74
C ILE A 17 -5.40 13.04 -21.39
N THR A 18 -4.39 12.17 -21.28
CA THR A 18 -4.07 11.53 -19.99
C THR A 18 -3.70 12.53 -18.90
N ILE A 19 -3.02 13.62 -19.24
CA ILE A 19 -2.63 14.67 -18.28
C ILE A 19 -3.85 15.46 -17.82
N LEU A 20 -4.78 15.78 -18.73
CA LEU A 20 -6.01 16.52 -18.40
C LEU A 20 -6.92 15.78 -17.40
N PHE A 21 -6.85 14.45 -17.37
CA PHE A 21 -7.66 13.62 -16.47
C PHE A 21 -6.84 12.99 -15.32
N ALA A 22 -5.63 13.48 -15.07
CA ALA A 22 -4.84 13.03 -13.92
C ALA A 22 -5.53 13.42 -12.61
N GLN A 23 -5.63 12.48 -11.66
CA GLN A 23 -6.16 12.72 -10.32
C GLN A 23 -5.04 12.68 -9.28
N GLU A 24 -5.20 13.44 -8.20
CA GLU A 24 -4.30 13.36 -7.04
C GLU A 24 -4.34 11.96 -6.43
N ALA A 25 -3.19 11.28 -6.42
CA ALA A 25 -3.03 10.01 -5.75
C ALA A 25 -2.75 10.24 -4.26
N SER A 26 -3.67 9.78 -3.41
CA SER A 26 -3.44 9.77 -1.96
C SER A 26 -2.65 8.52 -1.59
N ALA A 27 -1.46 8.70 -1.00
CA ALA A 27 -0.67 7.59 -0.50
C ALA A 27 -1.37 6.96 0.70
N ILE A 28 -1.84 5.73 0.52
CA ILE A 28 -2.41 4.93 1.59
C ILE A 28 -1.28 4.13 2.22
N PRO A 29 -0.93 4.31 3.51
CA PRO A 29 0.14 3.54 4.15
C PRO A 29 -0.38 2.13 4.51
N PRO A 30 -0.12 1.08 3.69
CA PRO A 30 -0.73 -0.24 3.90
C PRO A 30 -0.20 -0.87 5.20
N PHE A 31 1.06 -0.60 5.52
CA PHE A 31 1.75 -1.02 6.73
C PHE A 31 1.11 -0.47 8.00
N ALA A 32 0.92 0.85 8.09
CA ALA A 32 0.35 1.49 9.28
C ALA A 32 -1.04 0.92 9.60
N ARG A 33 -1.80 0.55 8.56
CA ARG A 33 -3.09 -0.10 8.71
C ARG A 33 -2.99 -1.56 9.17
N LYS A 34 -2.01 -2.32 8.66
CA LYS A 34 -1.83 -3.75 9.00
C LYS A 34 -1.26 -3.97 10.40
N TYR A 35 -0.16 -3.30 10.74
CA TYR A 35 0.63 -3.62 11.93
C TYR A 35 0.36 -2.70 13.11
N LYS A 36 -0.17 -1.48 12.85
CA LYS A 36 -0.44 -0.46 13.88
C LYS A 36 0.72 -0.28 14.88
N THR A 37 1.96 -0.41 14.41
CA THR A 37 3.17 -0.28 15.24
C THR A 37 3.63 1.17 15.33
N SER A 38 4.51 1.46 16.30
CA SER A 38 5.07 2.80 16.48
C SER A 38 5.88 3.23 15.25
N CYS A 39 5.84 4.52 14.91
CA CYS A 39 6.66 5.08 13.83
C CYS A 39 8.15 4.84 14.11
N LEU A 40 8.56 4.86 15.38
CA LEU A 40 9.95 4.63 15.81
C LEU A 40 10.44 3.21 15.53
N THR A 41 9.53 2.26 15.29
CA THR A 41 9.88 0.90 14.86
C THR A 41 10.59 0.93 13.50
N CYS A 42 10.19 1.83 12.60
CA CYS A 42 10.76 1.93 11.24
C CYS A 42 11.59 3.19 11.01
N HIS A 43 11.36 4.27 11.78
CA HIS A 43 11.96 5.58 11.54
C HIS A 43 12.88 6.00 12.68
N THR A 44 14.04 6.58 12.33
CA THR A 44 14.83 7.35 13.29
C THR A 44 14.28 8.78 13.46
N MET A 45 13.69 9.29 12.37
CA MET A 45 13.09 10.61 12.22
C MET A 45 12.23 10.47 10.97
N GLU A 46 10.94 10.82 11.01
CA GLU A 46 10.13 10.85 9.78
C GLU A 46 10.79 11.79 8.75
N PRO A 47 11.07 11.38 7.48
CA PRO A 47 10.80 10.10 6.80
C PRO A 47 11.99 9.12 6.71
N LYS A 48 13.12 9.41 7.37
CA LYS A 48 14.34 8.59 7.36
C LYS A 48 14.14 7.24 8.07
N LEU A 49 14.39 6.16 7.33
CA LEU A 49 14.31 4.79 7.83
C LEU A 49 15.51 4.44 8.73
N ASN A 50 15.24 3.65 9.76
CA ASN A 50 16.24 2.92 10.52
C ASN A 50 16.60 1.59 9.81
N ALA A 51 17.50 0.80 10.39
CA ALA A 51 17.94 -0.47 9.79
C ALA A 51 16.79 -1.46 9.57
N PHE A 52 15.84 -1.53 10.50
CA PHE A 52 14.65 -2.38 10.35
C PHE A 52 13.76 -1.89 9.21
N GLY A 53 13.46 -0.59 9.17
CA GLY A 53 12.63 0.02 8.14
C GLY A 53 13.19 -0.18 6.72
N GLU A 54 14.51 -0.11 6.57
CA GLU A 54 15.18 -0.36 5.30
C GLU A 54 15.09 -1.84 4.89
N ALA A 55 15.37 -2.77 5.81
CA ALA A 55 15.22 -4.20 5.55
C ALA A 55 13.78 -4.57 5.18
N PHE A 56 12.80 -3.99 5.87
CA PHE A 56 11.37 -4.19 5.61
C PHE A 56 10.96 -3.68 4.23
N ARG A 57 11.44 -2.49 3.84
CA ARG A 57 11.22 -1.91 2.50
C ARG A 57 11.82 -2.80 1.42
N LEU A 58 13.04 -3.29 1.63
CA LEU A 58 13.72 -4.19 0.69
C LEU A 58 13.03 -5.56 0.58
N ASN A 59 12.36 -6.00 1.63
CA ASN A 59 11.56 -7.23 1.63
C ASN A 59 10.11 -7.03 1.12
N GLY A 60 9.84 -5.94 0.37
CA GLY A 60 8.52 -5.69 -0.22
C GLY A 60 7.42 -5.39 0.79
N TYR A 61 7.77 -4.79 1.93
CA TYR A 61 6.85 -4.48 3.03
C TYR A 61 6.21 -5.73 3.67
N GLN A 62 6.99 -6.81 3.78
CA GLN A 62 6.63 -8.02 4.53
C GLN A 62 7.68 -8.34 5.59
N ILE A 63 7.22 -8.84 6.74
CA ILE A 63 8.12 -9.38 7.77
C ILE A 63 8.39 -10.85 7.40
N PRO A 64 9.66 -11.30 7.38
CA PRO A 64 10.00 -12.68 7.04
C PRO A 64 9.44 -13.68 8.08
N GLU A 65 9.34 -14.95 7.70
CA GLU A 65 8.94 -16.08 8.56
C GLU A 65 7.50 -16.04 9.09
N GLY A 66 6.66 -15.17 8.53
CA GLY A 66 5.26 -15.02 8.92
C GLY A 66 5.05 -13.80 9.81
N ASP A 67 4.10 -12.95 9.41
CA ASP A 67 3.91 -11.64 10.04
C ASP A 67 2.77 -11.60 11.06
N GLU A 68 2.11 -12.74 11.26
CA GLU A 68 0.96 -12.94 12.15
C GLU A 68 1.21 -12.49 13.60
N PRO A 69 2.39 -12.75 14.23
CA PRO A 69 2.67 -12.28 15.58
C PRO A 69 2.78 -10.76 15.71
N PHE A 70 3.01 -10.06 14.61
CA PHE A 70 3.24 -8.61 14.59
C PHE A 70 1.95 -7.83 14.26
N ILE A 71 0.90 -8.53 13.87
CA ILE A 71 -0.41 -7.95 13.60
C ILE A 71 -1.15 -7.79 14.93
N LYS A 72 -1.59 -6.56 15.21
CA LYS A 72 -2.27 -6.23 16.47
C LYS A 72 -3.78 -6.46 16.44
N ASP A 73 -4.38 -6.38 15.25
CA ASP A 73 -5.81 -6.61 15.09
C ASP A 73 -6.09 -8.09 14.93
N GLU A 74 -7.13 -8.57 15.61
CA GLU A 74 -7.64 -9.91 15.35
C GLU A 74 -8.12 -10.00 13.89
N PRO A 75 -7.54 -10.89 13.09
CA PRO A 75 -7.96 -11.05 11.71
C PRO A 75 -9.36 -11.68 11.68
N LEU A 76 -10.13 -11.35 10.65
CA LEU A 76 -11.34 -12.10 10.35
C LEU A 76 -10.96 -13.57 10.18
N VAL A 77 -11.71 -14.48 10.80
CA VAL A 77 -11.50 -15.92 10.64
C VAL A 77 -11.87 -16.30 9.20
N THR A 78 -10.88 -16.26 8.31
CA THR A 78 -11.01 -16.65 6.90
C THR A 78 -10.99 -18.16 6.71
N ALA A 79 -10.43 -18.88 7.69
CA ALA A 79 -10.32 -20.33 7.74
C ALA A 79 -10.23 -20.81 9.19
N ALA A 80 -10.74 -22.01 9.46
CA ALA A 80 -10.52 -22.64 10.76
C ALA A 80 -9.01 -22.89 10.98
N PRO A 81 -8.45 -22.73 12.19
CA PRO A 81 -7.04 -22.99 12.45
C PRO A 81 -6.57 -24.38 12.01
N ALA A 82 -7.43 -25.39 12.18
CA ALA A 82 -7.21 -26.77 11.74
C ALA A 82 -6.98 -26.88 10.22
N TRP A 83 -7.49 -25.95 9.42
CA TRP A 83 -7.34 -25.97 7.97
C TRP A 83 -5.95 -25.52 7.53
N LYS A 84 -5.31 -24.59 8.25
CA LYS A 84 -3.91 -24.20 7.98
C LYS A 84 -2.97 -25.39 8.17
N GLU A 85 -3.23 -26.21 9.19
CA GLU A 85 -2.46 -27.42 9.48
C GLU A 85 -2.77 -28.56 8.49
N ALA A 86 -4.05 -28.74 8.11
CA ALA A 86 -4.46 -29.78 7.16
C ALA A 86 -4.00 -29.49 5.72
N TRP A 87 -3.86 -28.22 5.33
CA TRP A 87 -3.47 -27.81 3.97
C TRP A 87 -2.38 -26.72 4.00
N PRO A 88 -1.13 -27.08 4.33
CA PRO A 88 -0.04 -26.13 4.45
C PRO A 88 0.35 -25.47 3.12
N GLN A 89 0.11 -26.15 1.99
CA GLN A 89 0.36 -25.61 0.64
C GLN A 89 -0.78 -24.76 0.06
N ALA A 90 -1.89 -24.57 0.78
CA ALA A 90 -3.00 -23.75 0.29
C ALA A 90 -2.69 -22.25 0.41
N ASN A 91 -3.23 -21.46 -0.54
CA ASN A 91 -3.10 -20.00 -0.57
C ASN A 91 -4.16 -19.34 0.34
N TRP A 92 -3.95 -19.44 1.65
CA TRP A 92 -4.83 -18.81 2.63
C TRP A 92 -4.85 -17.28 2.46
N PRO A 93 -6.04 -16.64 2.46
CA PRO A 93 -6.10 -15.19 2.53
C PRO A 93 -5.31 -14.74 3.76
N GLY A 94 -4.40 -13.79 3.58
CA GLY A 94 -3.60 -13.24 4.66
C GLY A 94 -4.43 -12.39 5.63
N TRP A 95 -3.81 -11.37 6.19
CA TRP A 95 -4.47 -10.45 7.12
C TRP A 95 -5.64 -9.69 6.46
N ILE A 96 -6.85 -9.95 6.95
CA ILE A 96 -8.04 -9.15 6.70
C ILE A 96 -8.51 -8.64 8.06
N PRO A 97 -8.65 -7.32 8.28
CA PRO A 97 -9.12 -6.80 9.55
C PRO A 97 -10.52 -7.34 9.85
N GLY A 98 -10.76 -7.79 11.10
CA GLY A 98 -12.09 -8.22 11.56
C GLY A 98 -13.10 -7.07 11.72
N SER A 99 -12.62 -5.82 11.67
CA SER A 99 -13.48 -4.62 11.74
C SER A 99 -14.25 -4.40 10.43
N PRO A 100 -15.48 -3.85 10.47
CA PRO A 100 -16.21 -3.46 9.28
C PRO A 100 -15.36 -2.56 8.36
N PRO A 101 -15.46 -2.67 7.02
CA PRO A 101 -14.64 -1.90 6.07
C PRO A 101 -15.14 -0.45 5.93
N ILE A 102 -15.35 0.24 7.05
CA ILE A 102 -15.79 1.64 7.09
C ILE A 102 -14.54 2.51 7.19
N ALA A 103 -14.30 3.35 6.18
CA ALA A 103 -13.23 4.33 6.19
C ALA A 103 -13.82 5.74 6.09
N LEU A 104 -13.45 6.63 7.02
CA LEU A 104 -13.72 8.06 6.92
C LEU A 104 -12.52 8.73 6.25
N ARG A 105 -12.70 9.23 5.02
CA ARG A 105 -11.70 10.06 4.36
C ARG A 105 -11.94 11.52 4.75
N VAL A 106 -11.08 12.05 5.61
CA VAL A 106 -11.03 13.49 5.89
C VAL A 106 -10.03 14.10 4.91
N MET A 107 -10.52 14.89 3.96
CA MET A 107 -9.68 15.72 3.10
C MET A 107 -9.42 17.01 3.86
N LEU A 108 -8.20 17.18 4.35
CA LEU A 108 -7.71 18.47 4.83
C LEU A 108 -7.10 19.16 3.62
N ASP A 109 -7.73 20.23 3.14
CA ASP A 109 -7.10 21.15 2.19
C ASP A 109 -5.97 21.89 2.91
N THR A 110 -4.83 21.22 3.10
CA THR A 110 -3.58 21.95 3.28
C THR A 110 -3.19 22.44 1.89
N GLN A 111 -3.74 23.58 1.48
CA GLN A 111 -3.14 24.34 0.40
C GLN A 111 -1.65 24.49 0.75
N SER A 112 -0.76 23.89 -0.04
CA SER A 112 0.62 24.33 -0.04
C SER A 112 0.57 25.76 -0.56
N THR A 113 0.57 26.72 0.35
CA THR A 113 1.00 28.06 -0.01
C THR A 113 2.41 27.90 -0.54
N ASN A 114 2.60 28.28 -1.80
CA ASN A 114 3.91 28.30 -2.44
C ASN A 114 4.80 29.27 -1.67
N ASP A 115 5.66 28.72 -0.83
CA ASP A 115 6.84 29.38 -0.28
C ASP A 115 8.08 28.60 -0.76
#